data_AF-A0A2N0ZU87-F1
#
_entry.id   AF-A0A2N0ZU87-F1
#
_cell.length_a   1.000
_cell.length_b   1.000
_cell.length_c   1.000
_cell.angle_alpha   90.00
_cell.angle_beta   90.00
_cell.angle_gamma   90.00
#
_symmetry.space_group_name_H-M   'P 1'
#
loop_
_entity.id
_entity.type
_entity.pdbx_description
1 polymer ?
#
loop_
_entity_poly.entity_id
_entity_poly.type
_entity_poly.pdbx_seq_one_letter_code
_entity_poly.pdbx_strand_id
1 'polypeptide(L)'
;MKNWRSYRSKTSQENKSSSIANDEVALLAARLEFFIPKLMDVMRPWQWLLYIFFWSLFVTVIDRHDLATWSEFMIKFMSRFVQNTVSIIPSLYLIDYLRPVFTRMSIVKASIYVLMLLMVASGITMTLVMLIMLNVGWIEYNLQTFIIEVLFDTIIGGGFTLVFLLYFLRRYREVNALKQSFEYKLTAQNDVIKARLAPHFFFNTINTLVSLIESNPSRAADLLQHVSALFRASFEGAREISFEEEIALCEHYLAIESIRLADKLIMSWQLPDEDVMYDMVITALTLQSVIEKMLLNVVEMTTETIYMDIEVTWQQHRVTITIHVQLPQKTLMINYDLRQHMNFYIQAERLRAYFGESADIQSTVTSKQIVTVIDYPLQDVSL
;
A
#
# COMPACT_ATOMS: atom_id res chain seq x y z
N MET A 1 -36.07 1.78 -17.39
CA MET A 1 -35.39 3.01 -16.90
C MET A 1 -35.35 3.10 -15.36
N LYS A 2 -34.80 2.09 -14.68
CA LYS A 2 -34.50 2.13 -13.25
C LYS A 2 -33.09 1.57 -13.07
N ASN A 3 -32.27 2.26 -12.26
CA ASN A 3 -31.01 1.81 -11.62
C ASN A 3 -29.75 2.67 -11.86
N TRP A 4 -29.80 3.73 -12.67
CA TRP A 4 -28.64 4.66 -12.82
C TRP A 4 -28.36 5.53 -11.56
N ARG A 5 -29.31 5.66 -10.63
CA ARG A 5 -29.13 6.43 -9.39
C ARG A 5 -28.38 5.66 -8.28
N SER A 6 -28.33 4.33 -8.34
CA SER A 6 -27.66 3.51 -7.31
C SER A 6 -26.14 3.47 -7.46
N TYR A 7 -25.63 3.56 -8.69
CA TYR A 7 -24.20 3.49 -8.99
C TYR A 7 -23.46 4.78 -8.61
N ARG A 8 -24.12 5.94 -8.79
CA ARG A 8 -23.57 7.26 -8.41
C ARG A 8 -23.53 7.45 -6.89
N SER A 9 -24.45 6.83 -6.13
CA SER A 9 -24.38 6.87 -4.67
C SER A 9 -23.31 5.95 -4.11
N LYS A 10 -23.11 4.75 -4.71
CA LYS A 10 -22.03 3.82 -4.32
C LYS A 10 -20.64 4.38 -4.61
N THR A 11 -20.39 4.90 -5.80
CA THR A 11 -19.10 5.53 -6.16
C THR A 11 -18.86 6.82 -5.37
N SER A 12 -19.89 7.62 -5.09
CA SER A 12 -19.77 8.78 -4.18
C SER A 12 -19.54 8.37 -2.72
N GLN A 13 -20.05 7.22 -2.26
CA GLN A 13 -19.79 6.68 -0.92
C GLN A 13 -18.40 6.06 -0.82
N GLU A 14 -17.91 5.36 -1.85
CA GLU A 14 -16.55 4.80 -1.90
C GLU A 14 -15.47 5.89 -1.99
N ASN A 15 -15.69 6.95 -2.78
CA ASN A 15 -14.79 8.10 -2.81
C ASN A 15 -14.86 8.92 -1.50
N LYS A 16 -16.03 8.98 -0.85
CA LYS A 16 -16.13 9.53 0.51
C LYS A 16 -15.40 8.65 1.52
N SER A 17 -15.50 7.32 1.43
CA SER A 17 -14.81 6.43 2.36
C SER A 17 -13.31 6.41 2.14
N SER A 18 -12.80 6.56 0.90
CA SER A 18 -11.36 6.69 0.65
C SER A 18 -10.83 8.07 1.06
N SER A 19 -11.60 9.15 0.85
CA SER A 19 -11.28 10.49 1.36
C SER A 19 -11.32 10.56 2.88
N ILE A 20 -12.33 9.99 3.53
CA ILE A 20 -12.44 9.92 5.00
C ILE A 20 -11.36 9.01 5.57
N ALA A 21 -11.04 7.89 4.93
CA ALA A 21 -9.93 7.03 5.35
C ALA A 21 -8.58 7.72 5.17
N ASN A 22 -8.37 8.49 4.08
CA ASN A 22 -7.15 9.26 3.88
C ASN A 22 -7.04 10.43 4.88
N ASP A 23 -8.15 11.11 5.18
CA ASP A 23 -8.19 12.17 6.20
C ASP A 23 -8.01 11.59 7.61
N GLU A 24 -8.60 10.44 7.93
CA GLU A 24 -8.39 9.74 9.21
C GLU A 24 -6.95 9.23 9.34
N VAL A 25 -6.36 8.69 8.27
CA VAL A 25 -4.96 8.25 8.24
C VAL A 25 -4.02 9.47 8.32
N ALA A 26 -4.35 10.60 7.71
CA ALA A 26 -3.62 11.86 7.84
C ALA A 26 -3.77 12.47 9.24
N LEU A 27 -4.95 12.40 9.86
CA LEU A 27 -5.22 12.82 11.24
C LEU A 27 -4.54 11.90 12.26
N LEU A 28 -4.51 10.60 12.01
CA LEU A 28 -3.76 9.61 12.78
C LEU A 28 -2.26 9.90 12.63
N ALA A 29 -1.77 10.09 11.41
CA ALA A 29 -0.37 10.43 11.15
C ALA A 29 0.05 11.75 11.83
N ALA A 30 -0.81 12.77 11.83
CA ALA A 30 -0.60 14.03 12.54
C ALA A 30 -0.64 13.86 14.06
N ARG A 31 -1.52 12.98 14.59
CA ARG A 31 -1.51 12.60 16.02
C ARG A 31 -0.27 11.80 16.43
N LEU A 32 0.38 11.15 15.47
CA LEU A 32 1.53 10.25 15.63
C LEU A 32 2.88 10.87 15.25
N GLU A 33 2.97 12.19 15.02
CA GLU A 33 4.25 12.86 14.70
C GLU A 33 5.37 12.61 15.73
N PHE A 34 5.01 12.21 16.95
CA PHE A 34 5.96 11.97 18.04
C PHE A 34 5.54 10.78 18.91
N PHE A 35 6.52 10.00 19.37
CA PHE A 35 6.28 8.72 20.07
C PHE A 35 5.59 8.85 21.42
N ILE A 36 5.65 10.03 22.07
CA ILE A 36 4.91 10.33 23.29
C ILE A 36 3.57 10.96 22.90
N PRO A 37 2.42 10.25 23.03
CA PRO A 37 1.10 10.85 22.83
C PRO A 37 0.87 11.98 23.84
N LYS A 38 -0.12 12.86 23.61
CA LYS A 38 -0.56 13.79 24.66
C LYS A 38 -0.99 12.99 25.88
N LEU A 39 -0.21 13.02 26.95
CA LEU A 39 -0.33 12.07 28.07
C LEU A 39 -1.67 12.22 28.79
N MET A 40 -2.18 13.44 28.86
CA MET A 40 -3.51 13.73 29.40
C MET A 40 -4.66 13.24 28.52
N ASP A 41 -4.43 13.01 27.23
CA ASP A 41 -5.43 12.46 26.31
C ASP A 41 -5.39 10.92 26.25
N VAL A 42 -4.33 10.28 26.77
CA VAL A 42 -4.17 8.81 26.75
C VAL A 42 -5.12 8.13 27.72
N MET A 43 -5.26 8.67 28.93
CA MET A 43 -6.08 8.12 29.99
C MET A 43 -7.02 9.18 30.54
N ARG A 44 -8.23 8.77 30.93
CA ARG A 44 -9.17 9.65 31.62
C ARG A 44 -8.59 10.04 32.98
N PRO A 45 -8.89 11.24 33.53
CA PRO A 45 -8.33 11.70 34.80
C PRO A 45 -8.49 10.72 35.97
N TRP A 46 -9.61 9.99 36.04
CA TRP A 46 -9.84 8.98 37.08
C TRP A 46 -8.91 7.75 36.96
N GLN A 47 -8.47 7.41 35.75
CA GLN A 47 -7.52 6.31 35.51
C GLN A 47 -6.12 6.68 36.00
N TRP A 48 -5.72 7.95 35.83
CA TRP A 48 -4.49 8.47 36.43
C TRP A 48 -4.54 8.45 37.96
N LEU A 49 -5.68 8.80 38.56
CA LEU A 49 -5.86 8.69 40.01
C LEU A 49 -5.81 7.25 40.51
N LEU A 50 -6.41 6.29 39.79
CA LEU A 50 -6.29 4.87 40.12
C LEU A 50 -4.87 4.35 39.98
N TYR A 51 -4.15 4.79 38.95
CA TYR A 51 -2.73 4.47 38.79
C TYR A 51 -1.93 4.98 39.99
N ILE A 52 -2.09 6.26 40.34
CA ILE A 52 -1.43 6.87 41.50
C ILE A 52 -1.78 6.12 42.78
N PHE A 53 -3.07 5.82 42.99
CA PHE A 53 -3.56 5.06 44.15
C PHE A 53 -2.89 3.69 44.25
N PHE A 54 -2.90 2.93 43.15
CA PHE A 54 -2.33 1.58 43.10
C PHE A 54 -0.83 1.61 43.42
N TRP A 55 -0.09 2.56 42.85
CA TRP A 55 1.35 2.65 43.10
C TRP A 55 1.68 3.13 44.51
N SER A 56 0.98 4.13 45.01
CA SER A 56 1.15 4.56 46.40
C SER A 56 0.85 3.42 47.36
N LEU A 57 -0.17 2.60 47.08
CA LEU A 57 -0.48 1.42 47.88
C LEU A 57 0.63 0.37 47.77
N PHE A 58 1.09 0.07 46.56
CA PHE A 58 2.12 -0.92 46.29
C PHE A 58 3.42 -0.62 47.05
N VAL A 59 3.92 0.61 46.97
CA VAL A 59 5.17 0.98 47.67
C VAL A 59 4.95 0.99 49.19
N THR A 60 3.81 1.47 49.69
CA THR A 60 3.53 1.39 51.14
C THR A 60 3.41 -0.03 51.66
N VAL A 61 2.92 -0.98 50.85
CA VAL A 61 2.90 -2.40 51.20
C VAL A 61 4.31 -3.00 51.24
N ILE A 62 5.21 -2.58 50.35
CA ILE A 62 6.62 -3.00 50.39
C ILE A 62 7.28 -2.59 51.70
N ASP A 63 6.99 -1.37 52.18
CA ASP A 63 7.53 -0.83 53.43
C ASP A 63 6.80 -1.33 54.70
N ARG A 64 5.88 -2.29 54.56
CA ARG A 64 5.05 -2.76 55.68
C ARG A 64 5.87 -3.32 56.85
N HIS A 65 7.05 -3.85 56.57
CA HIS A 65 7.91 -4.41 57.62
C HIS A 65 8.37 -3.38 58.66
N ASP A 66 8.37 -2.08 58.31
CA ASP A 66 8.75 -0.98 59.22
C ASP A 66 7.54 -0.36 59.94
N LEU A 67 6.32 -0.84 59.71
CA LEU A 67 5.07 -0.25 60.21
C LEU A 67 4.43 -1.16 61.26
N ALA A 68 4.40 -0.70 62.51
CA ALA A 68 3.88 -1.48 63.63
C ALA A 68 2.36 -1.34 63.81
N THR A 69 1.79 -0.19 63.42
CA THR A 69 0.38 0.13 63.61
C THR A 69 -0.38 0.44 62.32
N TRP A 70 -1.70 0.19 62.32
CA TRP A 70 -2.58 0.57 61.20
C TRP A 70 -2.60 2.08 60.94
N SER A 71 -2.42 2.91 61.97
CA SER A 71 -2.32 4.36 61.86
C SER A 71 -1.07 4.81 61.11
N GLU A 72 0.09 4.23 61.41
CA GLU A 72 1.35 4.54 60.69
C GLU A 72 1.26 4.14 59.22
N PHE A 73 0.64 2.99 58.92
CA PHE A 73 0.40 2.57 57.55
C PHE A 73 -0.48 3.57 56.79
N MET A 74 -1.59 4.02 57.40
CA MET A 74 -2.48 4.98 56.74
C MET A 74 -1.82 6.33 56.52
N ILE A 75 -1.02 6.80 57.48
CA ILE A 75 -0.22 8.01 57.36
C ILE A 75 0.77 7.91 56.20
N LYS A 76 1.55 6.82 56.13
CA LYS A 76 2.56 6.61 55.08
C LYS A 76 1.93 6.39 53.70
N PHE A 77 0.75 5.76 53.65
CA PHE A 77 -0.01 5.64 52.40
C PHE A 77 -0.53 7.00 51.91
N MET A 78 -1.14 7.80 52.79
CA MET A 78 -1.65 9.13 52.45
C MET A 78 -0.52 10.06 52.00
N SER A 79 0.63 10.05 52.68
CA SER A 79 1.78 10.88 52.29
C SER A 79 2.28 10.50 50.90
N ARG A 80 2.41 9.21 50.58
CA ARG A 80 2.79 8.72 49.25
C ARG A 80 1.75 9.00 48.18
N PHE A 81 0.46 8.94 48.52
CA PHE A 81 -0.61 9.28 47.59
C PHE A 81 -0.56 10.75 47.20
N VAL A 82 -0.42 11.64 48.19
CA VAL A 82 -0.26 13.08 47.96
C VAL A 82 1.01 13.37 47.17
N GLN A 83 2.14 12.77 47.56
CA GLN A 83 3.43 12.91 46.89
C GLN A 83 3.33 12.54 45.40
N ASN A 84 2.83 11.34 45.09
CA ASN A 84 2.71 10.86 43.71
C ASN A 84 1.75 11.72 42.90
N THR A 85 0.68 12.22 43.51
CA THR A 85 -0.26 13.16 42.86
C THR A 85 0.44 14.46 42.48
N VAL A 86 1.18 15.05 43.42
CA VAL A 86 1.91 16.32 43.24
C VAL A 86 3.12 16.15 42.31
N SER A 87 3.71 14.96 42.23
CA SER A 87 4.83 14.68 41.34
C SER A 87 4.36 14.40 39.91
N ILE A 88 3.41 13.46 39.75
CA ILE A 88 3.05 12.92 38.43
C ILE A 88 2.19 13.92 37.66
N ILE A 89 1.10 14.44 38.25
CA ILE A 89 0.13 15.26 37.49
C ILE A 89 0.79 16.52 36.90
N PRO A 90 1.51 17.36 37.67
CA PRO A 90 2.17 18.54 37.12
C PRO A 90 3.26 18.18 36.09
N SER A 91 3.98 17.07 36.29
CA SER A 91 4.99 16.60 35.34
C SER A 91 4.37 16.18 34.01
N LEU A 92 3.21 15.52 34.00
CA LEU A 92 2.49 15.17 32.77
C LEU A 92 2.07 16.43 32.00
N TYR A 93 1.52 17.43 32.68
CA TYR A 93 1.18 18.72 32.06
C TYR A 93 2.42 19.45 31.51
N LEU A 94 3.53 19.40 32.24
CA LEU A 94 4.79 20.00 31.80
C LEU A 94 5.35 19.29 30.56
N ILE A 95 5.29 17.96 30.51
CA ILE A 95 5.69 17.18 29.33
C ILE A 95 4.81 17.52 28.12
N ASP A 96 3.49 17.62 28.30
CA ASP A 96 2.55 18.01 27.24
C ASP A 96 2.80 19.45 26.77
N TYR A 97 3.16 20.38 27.67
CA TYR A 97 3.54 21.75 27.34
C TYR A 97 4.88 21.82 26.56
N LEU A 98 5.88 21.03 26.96
CA LEU A 98 7.20 20.97 26.33
C LEU A 98 7.24 20.10 25.06
N ARG A 99 6.12 19.45 24.70
CA ARG A 99 5.99 18.58 23.53
C ARG A 99 6.52 19.19 22.22
N PRO A 100 6.27 20.48 21.88
CA PRO A 100 6.78 21.10 20.65
C PRO A 100 8.31 21.22 20.61
N VAL A 101 8.98 21.17 21.76
CA VAL A 101 10.44 21.16 21.86
C VAL A 101 10.95 19.73 21.64
N PHE A 102 10.29 18.74 22.24
CA PHE A 102 10.65 17.33 22.10
C PHE A 102 10.47 16.79 20.68
N THR A 103 9.48 17.30 19.92
CA THR A 103 9.25 16.91 18.51
C THR A 103 10.43 17.28 17.59
N ARG A 104 11.24 18.28 17.96
CA ARG A 104 12.44 18.69 17.20
C ARG A 104 13.69 17.87 17.54
N MET A 105 13.62 17.04 18.57
CA MET A 105 14.76 16.26 19.07
C MET A 105 14.70 14.81 18.60
N SER A 106 15.83 14.11 18.64
CA SER A 106 15.82 12.66 18.44
C SER A 106 15.07 11.97 19.58
N ILE A 107 14.40 10.86 19.25
CA ILE A 107 13.60 10.06 20.18
C ILE A 107 14.38 9.70 21.46
N VAL A 108 15.67 9.35 21.31
CA VAL A 108 16.55 8.99 22.42
C VAL A 108 16.78 10.19 23.35
N LYS A 109 17.09 11.36 22.80
CA LYS A 109 17.31 12.58 23.59
C LYS A 109 16.05 12.98 24.35
N ALA A 110 14.90 12.96 23.69
CA ALA A 110 13.63 13.28 24.33
C ALA A 110 13.28 12.29 25.46
N SER A 111 13.52 11.00 25.25
CA SER A 111 13.31 9.97 26.30
C SER A 111 14.18 10.23 27.53
N ILE A 112 15.45 10.60 27.32
CA ILE A 112 16.38 10.93 28.40
C ILE A 112 15.93 12.17 29.16
N TYR A 113 15.49 13.23 28.47
CA TYR A 113 14.98 14.43 29.12
C TYR A 113 13.71 14.18 29.93
N VAL A 114 12.77 13.39 29.41
CA VAL A 114 11.53 13.02 30.13
C VAL A 114 11.86 12.19 31.37
N LEU A 115 12.78 11.23 31.26
CA LEU A 115 13.24 10.43 32.38
C LEU A 115 13.88 11.30 33.48
N MET A 116 14.82 12.19 33.09
CA MET A 116 15.47 13.10 34.04
C MET A 116 14.47 14.04 34.71
N LEU A 117 13.52 14.60 33.95
CA LEU A 117 12.49 15.50 34.48
C LEU A 117 11.65 14.80 35.56
N LEU A 118 11.17 13.59 35.28
CA LEU A 118 10.34 12.83 36.22
C LEU A 118 11.13 12.36 37.44
N MET A 119 12.39 11.96 37.27
CA MET A 119 13.25 11.60 38.41
C MET A 119 13.54 12.81 39.32
N VAL A 120 13.84 13.97 38.73
CA VAL A 120 14.05 15.21 39.50
C VAL A 120 12.75 15.64 40.22
N ALA A 121 11.60 15.55 39.55
CA ALA A 121 10.31 15.84 40.17
C ALA A 121 10.00 14.90 41.35
N SER A 122 10.27 13.59 41.21
CA SER A 122 10.13 12.62 42.32
C SER A 122 11.03 12.97 43.49
N GLY A 123 12.32 13.25 43.24
CA GLY A 123 13.26 13.61 44.30
C GLY A 123 12.87 14.90 45.04
N ILE A 124 12.46 15.94 44.31
CA ILE A 124 12.03 17.22 44.90
C ILE A 124 10.75 17.03 45.73
N THR A 125 9.77 16.31 45.20
CA THR A 125 8.51 16.08 45.93
C THR A 125 8.71 15.18 47.14
N MET A 126 9.55 14.15 47.07
CA MET A 126 9.88 13.29 48.20
C MET A 126 10.58 14.07 49.32
N THR A 127 11.59 14.87 48.96
CA THR A 127 12.30 15.70 49.94
C THR A 127 11.37 16.70 50.62
N LEU A 128 10.46 17.33 49.87
CA LEU A 128 9.46 18.25 50.42
C LEU A 128 8.49 17.54 51.39
N VAL A 129 7.98 16.37 51.02
CA VAL A 129 7.08 15.58 51.87
C VAL A 129 7.78 15.16 53.16
N MET A 130 9.03 14.69 53.08
CA MET A 130 9.82 14.36 54.27
C MET A 130 10.04 15.55 55.19
N LEU A 131 10.40 16.72 54.65
CA LEU A 131 10.59 17.94 55.45
C LEU A 131 9.31 18.36 56.18
N ILE A 132 8.14 18.21 55.52
CA ILE A 132 6.84 18.43 56.16
C ILE A 132 6.61 17.43 57.30
N MET A 133 6.87 16.14 57.07
CA MET A 133 6.69 15.10 58.09
C MET A 133 7.61 15.30 59.31
N LEU A 134 8.86 15.73 59.09
CA LEU A 134 9.79 16.11 60.15
C LEU A 134 9.27 17.32 60.95
N ASN A 135 8.78 18.36 60.26
CA ASN A 135 8.28 19.58 60.92
C ASN A 135 7.01 19.34 61.74
N VAL A 136 6.14 18.41 61.32
CA VAL A 136 4.93 18.02 62.06
C VAL A 136 5.25 17.03 63.20
N GLY A 137 6.48 16.52 63.27
CA GLY A 137 6.93 15.59 64.32
C GLY A 137 6.44 14.15 64.13
N TRP A 138 6.10 13.77 62.90
CA TRP A 138 5.66 12.40 62.57
C TRP A 138 6.83 11.43 62.38
N ILE A 139 8.03 11.96 62.14
CA ILE A 139 9.26 11.20 61.92
C ILE A 139 10.41 11.90 62.66
N GLU A 140 11.35 11.14 63.23
CA GLU A 140 12.59 11.68 63.79
C GLU A 140 13.66 11.89 62.70
N TYR A 141 14.46 12.95 62.84
CA TYR A 141 15.50 13.25 61.86
C TYR A 141 16.62 12.20 61.88
N ASN A 142 16.74 11.44 60.80
CA ASN A 142 17.89 10.57 60.53
C ASN A 142 18.36 10.77 59.09
N LEU A 143 19.60 11.24 58.93
CA LEU A 143 20.20 11.54 57.63
C LEU A 143 20.31 10.30 56.73
N GLN A 144 20.60 9.12 57.31
CA GLN A 144 20.72 7.88 56.54
C GLN A 144 19.36 7.45 55.98
N THR A 145 18.32 7.44 56.82
CA THR A 145 16.95 7.11 56.41
C THR A 145 16.44 8.08 55.35
N PHE A 146 16.72 9.39 55.52
CA PHE A 146 16.36 10.41 54.54
C PHE A 146 16.97 10.14 53.17
N ILE A 147 18.28 9.88 53.09
CA ILE A 147 18.97 9.62 51.82
C ILE A 147 18.44 8.34 51.17
N ILE A 148 18.25 7.27 51.95
CA ILE A 148 17.79 5.98 51.42
C ILE A 148 16.38 6.10 50.84
N GLU A 149 15.43 6.71 51.56
CA GLU A 149 14.06 6.83 51.07
C GLU A 149 13.97 7.73 49.82
N VAL A 150 14.72 8.84 49.77
CA VAL A 150 14.76 9.72 48.58
C VAL A 150 15.37 8.99 47.38
N LEU A 151 16.47 8.26 47.56
CA LEU A 151 17.09 7.49 46.47
C LEU A 151 16.19 6.35 46.01
N PHE A 152 15.59 5.61 46.94
CA PHE A 152 14.69 4.50 46.64
C PHE A 152 13.49 4.96 45.80
N ASP A 153 12.82 6.03 46.23
CA ASP A 153 11.67 6.59 45.51
C ASP A 153 12.08 7.11 44.11
N THR A 154 13.20 7.82 44.03
CA THR A 154 13.72 8.35 42.75
C THR A 154 14.08 7.24 41.76
N ILE A 155 14.71 6.16 42.24
CA ILE A 155 15.10 5.02 41.39
C ILE A 155 13.87 4.24 40.93
N ILE A 156 12.91 4.00 41.82
CA ILE A 156 11.67 3.29 41.48
C ILE A 156 10.83 4.11 40.49
N GLY A 157 10.65 5.41 40.74
CA GLY A 157 9.96 6.32 39.83
C GLY A 157 10.62 6.40 38.45
N GLY A 158 11.96 6.42 38.43
CA GLY A 158 12.74 6.34 37.19
C GLY A 158 12.54 5.02 36.44
N GLY A 159 12.53 3.88 37.15
CA GLY A 159 12.26 2.57 36.60
C GLY A 159 10.87 2.49 35.95
N PHE A 160 9.83 3.00 36.61
CA PHE A 160 8.48 3.06 36.03
C PHE A 160 8.41 3.95 34.80
N THR A 161 9.04 5.12 34.86
CA THR A 161 9.12 6.03 33.73
C THR A 161 9.77 5.35 32.53
N LEU A 162 10.84 4.59 32.74
CA LEU A 162 11.51 3.82 31.71
C LEU A 162 10.60 2.77 31.08
N VAL A 163 9.85 2.00 31.89
CA VAL A 163 8.88 1.02 31.38
C VAL A 163 7.81 1.68 30.52
N PHE A 164 7.27 2.83 30.95
CA PHE A 164 6.32 3.60 30.15
C PHE A 164 6.91 4.07 28.83
N LEU A 165 8.13 4.61 28.85
CA LEU A 165 8.82 5.04 27.64
C LEU A 165 9.03 3.87 26.68
N LEU A 166 9.46 2.70 27.16
CA LEU A 166 9.62 1.50 26.34
C LEU A 166 8.30 1.03 25.72
N TYR A 167 7.20 1.06 26.49
CA TYR A 167 5.87 0.74 25.98
C TYR A 167 5.46 1.69 24.84
N PHE A 168 5.62 3.00 25.03
CA PHE A 168 5.29 3.99 23.99
C PHE A 168 6.20 3.87 22.77
N LEU A 169 7.49 3.58 22.95
CA LEU A 169 8.42 3.33 21.85
C LEU A 169 8.04 2.12 21.03
N ARG A 170 7.65 1.02 21.70
CA ARG A 170 7.16 -0.19 21.03
C ARG A 170 5.90 0.12 20.22
N ARG A 171 4.93 0.79 20.85
CA ARG A 171 3.67 1.16 20.20
C ARG A 171 3.89 2.06 18.98
N TYR A 172 4.80 3.03 19.09
CA TYR A 172 5.17 3.92 17.99
C TYR A 172 5.79 3.14 16.82
N ARG A 173 6.69 2.18 17.09
CA ARG A 173 7.29 1.33 16.06
C ARG A 173 6.26 0.47 15.34
N GLU A 174 5.34 -0.16 16.07
CA GLU A 174 4.26 -1.00 15.49
C GLU A 174 3.39 -0.18 14.53
N VAL A 175 3.03 1.04 14.93
CA VAL A 175 2.18 1.91 14.11
C VAL A 175 2.93 2.42 12.88
N ASN A 176 4.21 2.80 13.02
CA ASN A 176 5.02 3.23 11.87
C ASN A 176 5.25 2.09 10.86
N ALA A 177 5.49 0.87 11.35
CA ALA A 177 5.64 -0.30 10.47
C ALA A 177 4.35 -0.57 9.68
N LEU A 178 3.20 -0.46 10.34
CA LEU A 178 1.91 -0.59 9.67
C LEU A 178 1.71 0.50 8.61
N LYS A 179 2.03 1.76 8.93
CA LYS A 179 1.95 2.88 7.98
C LYS A 179 2.81 2.64 6.74
N GLN A 180 4.08 2.25 6.92
CA GLN A 180 4.97 1.91 5.81
C GLN A 180 4.40 0.80 4.94
N SER A 181 3.88 -0.28 5.55
CA SER A 181 3.28 -1.39 4.79
C SER A 181 2.07 -0.95 3.94
N PHE A 182 1.29 0.01 4.44
CA PHE A 182 0.15 0.56 3.72
C PHE A 182 0.59 1.47 2.58
N GLU A 183 1.59 2.32 2.80
CA GLU A 183 2.20 3.16 1.76
C GLU A 183 2.78 2.30 0.62
N TYR A 184 3.53 1.23 0.94
CA TYR A 184 4.05 0.29 -0.07
C TYR A 184 2.95 -0.39 -0.88
N LYS A 185 1.83 -0.76 -0.24
CA LYS A 185 0.68 -1.34 -0.95
C LYS A 185 0.02 -0.33 -1.88
N LEU A 186 -0.12 0.92 -1.45
CA LEU A 186 -0.71 1.98 -2.26
C LEU A 186 0.17 2.37 -3.45
N THR A 187 1.48 2.42 -3.28
CA THR A 187 2.42 2.67 -4.39
C THR A 187 2.40 1.50 -5.36
N ALA A 188 2.45 0.25 -4.86
CA ALA A 188 2.35 -0.93 -5.70
C ALA A 188 1.04 -0.96 -6.50
N GLN A 189 -0.11 -0.61 -5.90
CA GLN A 189 -1.38 -0.52 -6.61
C GLN A 189 -1.38 0.58 -7.67
N ASN A 190 -0.82 1.76 -7.37
CA ASN A 190 -0.69 2.83 -8.36
C ASN A 190 0.21 2.42 -9.52
N ASP A 191 1.33 1.76 -9.24
CA ASP A 191 2.27 1.29 -10.26
C ASP A 191 1.65 0.17 -11.09
N VAL A 192 0.83 -0.70 -10.50
CA VAL A 192 0.03 -1.70 -11.23
C VAL A 192 -0.99 -1.03 -12.17
N ILE A 193 -1.67 0.03 -11.72
CA ILE A 193 -2.63 0.77 -12.55
C ILE A 193 -1.90 1.51 -13.69
N LYS A 194 -0.76 2.14 -13.40
CA LYS A 194 0.08 2.79 -14.42
C LYS A 194 0.67 1.78 -15.41
N ALA A 195 1.08 0.60 -14.96
CA ALA A 195 1.61 -0.47 -15.80
C ALA A 195 0.54 -1.13 -16.69
N ARG A 196 -0.76 -0.98 -16.36
CA ARG A 196 -1.86 -1.42 -17.24
C ARG A 196 -2.08 -0.51 -18.44
N LEU A 197 -1.50 0.69 -18.45
CA LEU A 197 -1.50 1.57 -19.60
C LEU A 197 -0.14 1.43 -20.29
N ALA A 198 -0.08 0.84 -21.48
CA ALA A 198 1.13 0.86 -22.31
C ALA A 198 1.47 2.32 -22.63
N PRO A 199 2.46 2.95 -21.96
CA PRO A 199 2.59 4.42 -21.99
C PRO A 199 2.89 4.91 -23.40
N HIS A 200 3.66 4.11 -24.14
CA HIS A 200 4.03 4.38 -25.52
C HIS A 200 2.82 4.39 -26.47
N PHE A 201 1.97 3.36 -26.41
CA PHE A 201 0.74 3.31 -27.21
C PHE A 201 -0.17 4.50 -26.88
N PHE A 202 -0.33 4.83 -25.60
CA PHE A 202 -1.16 5.94 -25.16
C PHE A 202 -0.69 7.29 -25.71
N PHE A 203 0.59 7.63 -25.54
CA PHE A 203 1.11 8.92 -26.02
C PHE A 203 1.06 9.03 -27.54
N ASN A 204 1.39 7.94 -28.25
CA ASN A 204 1.33 7.94 -29.72
C ASN A 204 -0.10 8.12 -30.22
N THR A 205 -1.05 7.41 -29.62
CA THR A 205 -2.46 7.51 -29.98
C THR A 205 -3.02 8.91 -29.75
N ILE A 206 -2.67 9.56 -28.62
CA ILE A 206 -3.08 10.95 -28.37
C ILE A 206 -2.46 11.90 -29.39
N ASN A 207 -1.17 11.75 -29.72
CA ASN A 207 -0.52 12.63 -30.69
C ASN A 207 -1.17 12.52 -32.07
N THR A 208 -1.50 11.30 -32.52
CA THR A 208 -2.24 11.06 -33.76
C THR A 208 -3.64 11.67 -33.71
N LEU A 209 -4.35 11.51 -32.58
CA LEU A 209 -5.66 12.11 -32.38
C LEU A 209 -5.61 13.64 -32.46
N VAL A 210 -4.66 14.27 -31.77
CA VAL A 210 -4.48 15.74 -31.78
C VAL A 210 -4.19 16.24 -33.20
N SER A 211 -3.33 15.53 -33.96
CA SER A 211 -3.05 15.88 -35.35
C SER A 211 -4.29 15.73 -36.27
N LEU A 212 -5.12 14.72 -36.03
CA LEU A 212 -6.35 14.49 -36.80
C LEU A 212 -7.47 15.46 -36.45
N ILE A 213 -7.56 15.98 -35.22
CA ILE A 213 -8.58 16.96 -34.84
C ILE A 213 -8.51 18.21 -35.74
N GLU A 214 -7.32 18.66 -36.11
CA GLU A 214 -7.14 19.83 -36.98
C GLU A 214 -7.23 19.48 -38.48
N SER A 215 -6.72 18.31 -38.89
CA SER A 215 -6.59 17.95 -40.31
C SER A 215 -7.78 17.17 -40.88
N ASN A 216 -8.41 16.29 -40.07
CA ASN A 216 -9.55 15.47 -40.48
C ASN A 216 -10.42 15.07 -39.26
N PRO A 217 -11.36 15.95 -38.83
CA PRO A 217 -12.14 15.76 -37.61
C PRO A 217 -13.02 14.49 -37.59
N SER A 218 -13.51 14.02 -38.74
CA SER A 218 -14.32 12.80 -38.78
C SER A 218 -13.47 11.57 -38.47
N ARG A 219 -12.27 11.45 -39.08
CA ARG A 219 -11.32 10.39 -38.74
C ARG A 219 -10.84 10.47 -37.28
N ALA A 220 -10.71 11.68 -36.71
CA ALA A 220 -10.40 11.85 -35.30
C ALA A 220 -11.51 11.30 -34.39
N ALA A 221 -12.79 11.52 -34.76
CA ALA A 221 -13.92 10.99 -34.00
C ALA A 221 -13.97 9.45 -34.04
N ASP A 222 -13.72 8.85 -35.21
CA ASP A 222 -13.64 7.39 -35.36
C ASP A 222 -12.49 6.82 -34.51
N LEU A 223 -11.30 7.42 -34.59
CA LEU A 223 -10.15 7.04 -33.77
C LEU A 223 -10.48 7.10 -32.28
N LEU A 224 -11.14 8.17 -31.82
CA LEU A 224 -11.54 8.30 -30.41
C LEU A 224 -12.48 7.18 -29.95
N GLN A 225 -13.35 6.66 -30.81
CA GLN A 225 -14.22 5.52 -30.47
C GLN A 225 -13.41 4.25 -30.24
N HIS A 226 -12.48 3.92 -31.13
CA HIS A 226 -11.60 2.75 -30.96
C HIS A 226 -10.77 2.86 -29.67
N VAL A 227 -10.23 4.05 -29.41
CA VAL A 227 -9.47 4.32 -28.18
C VAL A 227 -10.35 4.14 -26.95
N SER A 228 -11.56 4.70 -26.93
CA SER A 228 -12.48 4.56 -25.81
C SER A 228 -12.84 3.09 -25.54
N ALA A 229 -12.99 2.26 -26.57
CA ALA A 229 -13.29 0.84 -26.43
C ALA A 229 -12.15 0.08 -25.71
N LEU A 230 -10.90 0.26 -26.16
CA LEU A 230 -9.72 -0.34 -25.54
C LEU A 230 -9.49 0.15 -24.11
N PHE A 231 -9.66 1.44 -23.88
CA PHE A 231 -9.53 2.01 -22.53
C PHE A 231 -10.55 1.42 -21.56
N ARG A 232 -11.81 1.25 -22.00
CA ARG A 232 -12.85 0.63 -21.19
C ARG A 232 -12.46 -0.79 -20.80
N ALA A 233 -12.00 -1.60 -21.76
CA ALA A 233 -11.55 -2.96 -21.50
C ALA A 233 -10.33 -3.02 -20.54
N SER A 234 -9.35 -2.12 -20.70
CA SER A 234 -8.17 -2.06 -19.82
C SER A 234 -8.53 -1.71 -18.37
N PHE A 235 -9.51 -0.81 -18.16
CA PHE A 235 -9.98 -0.44 -16.82
C PHE A 235 -10.83 -1.52 -16.15
N GLU A 236 -11.58 -2.31 -16.91
CA GLU A 236 -12.33 -3.47 -16.38
C GLU A 236 -11.39 -4.56 -15.83
N GLY A 237 -10.15 -4.61 -16.32
CA GLY A 237 -9.11 -5.51 -15.83
C GLY A 237 -9.16 -6.90 -16.45
N ALA A 238 -8.29 -7.79 -15.97
CA ALA A 238 -8.26 -9.18 -16.44
C ALA A 238 -9.54 -9.89 -16.00
N ARG A 239 -10.38 -10.24 -16.97
CA ARG A 239 -11.62 -11.00 -16.82
C ARG A 239 -11.78 -11.95 -18.00
N GLU A 240 -12.54 -13.01 -17.82
CA GLU A 240 -12.95 -13.88 -18.92
C GLU A 240 -13.95 -13.14 -19.83
N ILE A 241 -13.70 -13.19 -21.14
CA ILE A 241 -14.57 -12.65 -22.20
C ILE A 241 -14.70 -13.68 -23.32
N SER A 242 -15.72 -13.53 -24.16
CA SER A 242 -15.82 -14.36 -25.36
C SER A 242 -14.66 -14.08 -26.31
N PHE A 243 -14.29 -15.07 -27.11
CA PHE A 243 -13.26 -14.89 -28.11
C PHE A 243 -13.64 -13.84 -29.16
N GLU A 244 -14.93 -13.73 -29.50
CA GLU A 244 -15.46 -12.67 -30.36
C GLU A 244 -15.21 -11.27 -29.75
N GLU A 245 -15.45 -11.08 -28.44
CA GLU A 245 -15.13 -9.83 -27.75
C GLU A 245 -13.63 -9.51 -27.82
N GLU A 246 -12.76 -10.52 -27.66
CA GLU A 246 -11.31 -10.32 -27.77
C GLU A 246 -10.87 -9.95 -29.20
N ILE A 247 -11.47 -10.57 -30.23
CA ILE A 247 -11.22 -10.19 -31.63
C ILE A 247 -11.63 -8.74 -31.85
N ALA A 248 -12.81 -8.32 -31.39
CA ALA A 248 -13.26 -6.94 -31.51
C ALA A 248 -12.28 -5.94 -30.84
N LEU A 249 -11.72 -6.30 -29.68
CA LEU A 249 -10.67 -5.51 -29.03
C LEU A 249 -9.39 -5.44 -29.88
N CYS A 250 -8.98 -6.56 -30.50
CA CYS A 250 -7.87 -6.57 -31.43
C CYS A 250 -8.15 -5.66 -32.64
N GLU A 251 -9.33 -5.74 -33.24
CA GLU A 251 -9.73 -4.86 -34.35
C GLU A 251 -9.70 -3.38 -33.98
N HIS A 252 -10.17 -3.01 -32.78
CA HIS A 252 -10.05 -1.65 -32.28
C HIS A 252 -8.58 -1.20 -32.17
N TYR A 253 -7.70 -2.05 -31.65
CA TYR A 253 -6.27 -1.77 -31.59
C TYR A 253 -5.66 -1.59 -32.98
N LEU A 254 -6.00 -2.47 -33.91
CA LEU A 254 -5.49 -2.46 -35.27
C LEU A 254 -5.98 -1.28 -36.09
N ALA A 255 -7.21 -0.83 -35.88
CA ALA A 255 -7.73 0.39 -36.49
C ALA A 255 -6.97 1.65 -36.04
N ILE A 256 -6.51 1.68 -34.79
CA ILE A 256 -5.66 2.76 -34.28
C ILE A 256 -4.28 2.71 -34.94
N GLU A 257 -3.69 1.52 -35.00
CA GLU A 257 -2.36 1.30 -35.56
C GLU A 257 -2.30 1.48 -37.08
N SER A 258 -3.35 1.12 -37.82
CA SER A 258 -3.41 1.29 -39.29
C SER A 258 -3.32 2.75 -39.70
N ILE A 259 -3.96 3.66 -38.93
CA ILE A 259 -3.87 5.11 -39.10
C ILE A 259 -2.43 5.58 -38.90
N ARG A 260 -1.72 5.06 -37.88
CA ARG A 260 -0.33 5.41 -37.60
C ARG A 260 0.64 4.88 -38.65
N LEU A 261 0.40 3.67 -39.14
CA LEU A 261 1.23 2.98 -40.11
C LEU A 261 0.86 3.33 -41.56
N ALA A 262 -0.11 4.23 -41.78
CA ALA A 262 -0.57 4.66 -43.10
C ALA A 262 -0.91 3.47 -44.01
N ASP A 263 -1.74 2.55 -43.52
CA ASP A 263 -2.25 1.38 -44.25
C ASP A 263 -1.16 0.37 -44.68
N LYS A 264 0.03 0.42 -44.08
CA LYS A 264 1.11 -0.56 -44.30
C LYS A 264 0.93 -1.88 -43.55
N LEU A 265 -0.14 -2.02 -42.77
CA LEU A 265 -0.45 -3.24 -42.02
C LEU A 265 -1.56 -3.99 -42.76
N ILE A 266 -1.25 -5.18 -43.26
CA ILE A 266 -2.20 -6.07 -43.91
C ILE A 266 -2.42 -7.26 -43.00
N MET A 267 -3.69 -7.51 -42.65
CA MET A 267 -4.08 -8.60 -41.77
C MET A 267 -5.03 -9.56 -42.44
N SER A 268 -4.85 -10.83 -42.11
CA SER A 268 -5.74 -11.93 -42.48
C SER A 268 -6.15 -12.71 -41.25
N TRP A 269 -7.45 -12.96 -41.11
CA TRP A 269 -8.01 -13.77 -40.03
C TRP A 269 -8.53 -15.07 -40.62
N GLN A 270 -8.04 -16.19 -40.09
CA GLN A 270 -8.54 -17.53 -40.36
C GLN A 270 -9.21 -18.04 -39.08
N LEU A 271 -10.50 -17.75 -38.99
CA LEU A 271 -11.33 -18.09 -37.83
C LEU A 271 -12.05 -19.42 -38.07
N PRO A 272 -12.29 -20.21 -37.01
CA PRO A 272 -13.13 -21.39 -37.08
C PRO A 272 -14.60 -21.00 -37.32
N ASP A 273 -15.45 -21.99 -37.61
CA ASP A 273 -16.89 -21.77 -37.82
C ASP A 273 -17.54 -21.02 -36.65
N GLU A 274 -18.54 -20.17 -36.92
CA GLU A 274 -19.17 -19.28 -35.92
C GLU A 274 -19.68 -20.05 -34.68
N ASP A 275 -20.25 -21.24 -34.87
CA ASP A 275 -20.75 -22.10 -33.80
C ASP A 275 -19.63 -22.51 -32.83
N VAL A 276 -18.44 -22.78 -33.37
CA VAL A 276 -17.26 -23.17 -32.59
C VAL A 276 -16.64 -21.97 -31.88
N MET A 277 -16.70 -20.79 -32.49
CA MET A 277 -16.20 -19.54 -31.92
C MET A 277 -17.04 -19.06 -30.73
N TYR A 278 -18.36 -19.28 -30.75
CA TYR A 278 -19.29 -18.85 -29.70
C TYR A 278 -18.96 -19.47 -28.33
N ASP A 279 -18.46 -20.70 -28.31
CA ASP A 279 -18.12 -21.43 -27.08
C ASP A 279 -16.70 -21.11 -26.57
N MET A 280 -15.91 -20.31 -27.29
CA MET A 280 -14.55 -19.96 -26.89
C MET A 280 -14.52 -18.75 -25.96
N VAL A 281 -13.78 -18.89 -24.86
CA VAL A 281 -13.49 -17.82 -23.92
C VAL A 281 -11.98 -17.63 -23.75
N ILE A 282 -11.57 -16.38 -23.49
CA ILE A 282 -10.18 -16.01 -23.24
C ILE A 282 -10.12 -14.90 -22.20
N THR A 283 -8.98 -14.75 -21.54
CA THR A 283 -8.73 -13.59 -20.67
C THR A 283 -8.60 -12.33 -21.51
N ALA A 284 -9.37 -11.29 -21.17
CA ALA A 284 -9.38 -10.02 -21.89
C ALA A 284 -7.98 -9.42 -22.09
N LEU A 285 -7.77 -8.87 -23.28
CA LEU A 285 -6.53 -8.23 -23.75
C LEU A 285 -5.33 -9.18 -23.87
N THR A 286 -5.53 -10.50 -23.83
CA THR A 286 -4.44 -11.45 -24.02
C THR A 286 -3.93 -11.39 -25.46
N LEU A 287 -4.81 -11.63 -26.44
CA LEU A 287 -4.45 -11.64 -27.86
C LEU A 287 -4.02 -10.24 -28.29
N GLN A 288 -4.75 -9.21 -27.85
CA GLN A 288 -4.40 -7.81 -28.13
C GLN A 288 -2.97 -7.49 -27.65
N SER A 289 -2.61 -7.86 -26.43
CA SER A 289 -1.28 -7.56 -25.88
C SER A 289 -0.14 -8.32 -26.58
N VAL A 290 -0.42 -9.52 -27.10
CA VAL A 290 0.52 -10.28 -27.91
C VAL A 290 0.72 -9.59 -29.26
N ILE A 291 -0.37 -9.24 -29.94
CA ILE A 291 -0.34 -8.50 -31.23
C ILE A 291 0.42 -7.19 -31.07
N GLU A 292 0.12 -6.40 -30.03
CA GLU A 292 0.79 -5.13 -29.76
C GLU A 292 2.30 -5.29 -29.62
N LYS A 293 2.74 -6.26 -28.82
CA LYS A 293 4.16 -6.47 -28.57
C LYS A 293 4.90 -6.97 -29.82
N MET A 294 4.27 -7.83 -30.63
CA MET A 294 4.85 -8.25 -31.91
C MET A 294 4.96 -7.07 -32.88
N LEU A 295 3.88 -6.30 -33.02
CA LEU A 295 3.83 -5.18 -33.96
C LEU A 295 4.84 -4.10 -33.59
N LEU A 296 4.96 -3.76 -32.30
CA LEU A 296 5.96 -2.82 -31.80
C LEU A 296 7.37 -3.21 -32.24
N ASN A 297 7.76 -4.46 -31.98
CA ASN A 297 9.10 -4.95 -32.32
C ASN A 297 9.33 -4.96 -33.84
N VAL A 298 8.32 -5.31 -34.65
CA VAL A 298 8.48 -5.37 -36.13
C VAL A 298 8.52 -3.97 -36.74
N VAL A 299 7.67 -3.05 -36.29
CA VAL A 299 7.61 -1.66 -36.79
C VAL A 299 8.90 -0.90 -36.53
N GLU A 300 9.59 -1.16 -35.42
CA GLU A 300 10.88 -0.54 -35.13
C GLU A 300 11.98 -0.95 -36.14
N MET A 301 11.76 -2.02 -36.91
CA MET A 301 12.78 -2.62 -37.78
C MET A 301 12.53 -2.37 -39.27
N THR A 302 11.33 -1.90 -39.64
CA THR A 302 10.96 -1.76 -41.04
C THR A 302 10.04 -0.59 -41.32
N THR A 303 10.16 -0.07 -42.53
CA THR A 303 9.19 0.87 -43.10
C THR A 303 8.38 0.24 -44.24
N GLU A 304 8.61 -1.04 -44.52
CA GLU A 304 7.89 -1.84 -45.52
C GLU A 304 6.52 -2.30 -44.99
N THR A 305 5.68 -2.82 -45.88
CA THR A 305 4.38 -3.40 -45.53
C THR A 305 4.56 -4.63 -44.64
N ILE A 306 3.80 -4.69 -43.55
CA ILE A 306 3.79 -5.78 -42.58
C ILE A 306 2.58 -6.66 -42.87
N TYR A 307 2.82 -7.95 -43.05
CA TYR A 307 1.77 -8.95 -43.23
C TYR A 307 1.66 -9.77 -41.94
N MET A 308 0.46 -9.84 -41.39
CA MET A 308 0.14 -10.64 -40.21
C MET A 308 -1.05 -11.55 -40.49
N ASP A 309 -0.85 -12.85 -40.36
CA ASP A 309 -1.89 -13.85 -40.51
C ASP A 309 -2.17 -14.48 -39.14
N ILE A 310 -3.44 -14.49 -38.72
CA ILE A 310 -3.87 -15.07 -37.45
C ILE A 310 -4.78 -16.25 -37.76
N GLU A 311 -4.36 -17.43 -37.33
CA GLU A 311 -5.11 -18.68 -37.47
C GLU A 311 -5.55 -19.17 -36.10
N VAL A 312 -6.83 -19.51 -35.98
CA VAL A 312 -7.42 -19.98 -34.73
C VAL A 312 -7.98 -21.38 -34.97
N THR A 313 -7.54 -22.33 -34.16
CA THR A 313 -8.00 -23.71 -34.24
C THR A 313 -8.46 -24.20 -32.87
N TRP A 314 -9.50 -25.03 -32.86
CA TRP A 314 -9.98 -25.70 -31.67
C TRP A 314 -10.01 -27.20 -31.89
N GLN A 315 -9.20 -27.92 -31.11
CA GLN A 315 -9.10 -29.37 -31.18
C GLN A 315 -8.96 -29.95 -29.77
N GLN A 316 -9.68 -31.02 -29.46
CA GLN A 316 -9.53 -31.78 -28.22
C GLN A 316 -9.62 -30.92 -26.93
N HIS A 317 -10.52 -29.93 -26.88
CA HIS A 317 -10.72 -28.98 -25.77
C HIS A 317 -9.58 -27.97 -25.54
N ARG A 318 -8.65 -27.85 -26.50
CA ARG A 318 -7.61 -26.82 -26.50
C ARG A 318 -7.81 -25.85 -27.64
N VAL A 319 -7.64 -24.57 -27.35
CA VAL A 319 -7.62 -23.51 -28.34
C VAL A 319 -6.17 -23.18 -28.62
N THR A 320 -5.81 -23.23 -29.89
CA THR A 320 -4.49 -22.84 -30.37
C THR A 320 -4.65 -21.67 -31.34
N ILE A 321 -4.07 -20.53 -30.98
CA ILE A 321 -4.02 -19.33 -31.82
C ILE A 321 -2.59 -19.19 -32.32
N THR A 322 -2.41 -19.28 -33.63
CA THR A 322 -1.12 -19.13 -34.29
C THR A 322 -1.09 -17.80 -35.02
N ILE A 323 -0.06 -17.00 -34.75
CA ILE A 323 0.12 -15.69 -35.36
C ILE A 323 1.43 -15.70 -36.15
N HIS A 324 1.30 -15.51 -37.45
CA HIS A 324 2.40 -15.42 -38.40
C HIS A 324 2.66 -13.96 -38.75
N VAL A 325 3.91 -13.51 -38.62
CA VAL A 325 4.33 -12.18 -39.08
C VAL A 325 5.51 -12.32 -40.01
N GLN A 326 5.36 -11.84 -41.24
CA GLN A 326 6.43 -11.90 -42.23
C GLN A 326 7.51 -10.86 -41.90
N LEU A 327 8.77 -11.30 -41.84
CA LEU A 327 9.91 -10.42 -41.63
C LEU A 327 10.37 -9.78 -42.95
N PRO A 328 10.80 -8.50 -42.92
CA PRO A 328 11.39 -7.83 -44.08
C PRO A 328 12.67 -8.52 -44.55
N GLN A 329 13.02 -8.36 -45.82
CA GLN A 329 14.18 -9.04 -46.43
C GLN A 329 15.54 -8.55 -45.90
N LYS A 330 15.63 -7.37 -45.26
CA LYS A 330 16.88 -6.75 -44.76
C LYS A 330 17.25 -7.09 -43.31
N THR A 331 16.56 -8.02 -42.66
CA THR A 331 16.58 -8.19 -41.19
C THR A 331 17.68 -9.11 -40.64
N LEU A 332 18.59 -9.64 -41.47
CA LEU A 332 19.56 -10.68 -41.05
C LEU A 332 20.48 -10.27 -39.87
N MET A 333 20.75 -8.98 -39.65
CA MET A 333 21.55 -8.51 -38.49
C MET A 333 20.75 -8.29 -37.19
N ILE A 334 19.41 -8.32 -37.23
CA ILE A 334 18.52 -7.94 -36.10
C ILE A 334 17.96 -9.19 -35.36
N ASN A 335 18.16 -10.39 -35.91
CA ASN A 335 17.56 -11.63 -35.37
C ASN A 335 17.96 -11.98 -33.93
N TYR A 336 19.12 -11.53 -33.42
CA TYR A 336 19.54 -11.81 -32.05
C TYR A 336 18.76 -10.96 -31.02
N ASP A 337 18.62 -9.66 -31.28
CA ASP A 337 17.84 -8.76 -30.41
C ASP A 337 16.35 -9.10 -30.43
N LEU A 338 15.80 -9.45 -31.60
CA LEU A 338 14.40 -9.89 -31.73
C LEU A 338 14.06 -11.05 -30.81
N ARG A 339 14.91 -12.07 -30.72
CA ARG A 339 14.67 -13.23 -29.85
C ARG A 339 14.58 -12.85 -28.37
N GLN A 340 15.35 -11.84 -27.94
CA GLN A 340 15.30 -11.37 -26.55
C GLN A 340 14.03 -10.57 -26.25
N HIS A 341 13.48 -9.86 -27.24
CA HIS A 341 12.31 -9.00 -27.08
C HIS A 341 10.97 -9.69 -27.35
N MET A 342 10.98 -10.89 -27.92
CA MET A 342 9.80 -11.74 -28.18
C MET A 342 9.49 -12.72 -27.04
N ASN A 343 9.80 -12.34 -25.80
CA ASN A 343 9.41 -13.09 -24.61
C ASN A 343 8.05 -12.60 -24.09
N PHE A 344 7.07 -13.49 -24.05
CA PHE A 344 5.69 -13.22 -23.61
C PHE A 344 5.41 -13.70 -22.19
N TYR A 345 6.43 -13.83 -21.34
CA TYR A 345 6.30 -14.35 -19.96
C TYR A 345 5.15 -13.71 -19.17
N ILE A 346 5.01 -12.38 -19.22
CA ILE A 346 3.95 -11.67 -18.48
C ILE A 346 2.56 -12.02 -19.04
N GLN A 347 2.43 -12.08 -20.36
CA GLN A 347 1.17 -12.46 -21.02
C GLN A 347 0.83 -13.92 -20.72
N ALA A 348 1.82 -14.82 -20.75
CA ALA A 348 1.66 -16.23 -20.42
C ALA A 348 1.28 -16.43 -18.95
N GLU A 349 1.90 -15.73 -18.00
CA GLU A 349 1.50 -15.78 -16.57
C GLU A 349 0.05 -15.35 -16.36
N ARG A 350 -0.41 -14.30 -17.06
CA ARG A 350 -1.82 -13.86 -16.98
C ARG A 350 -2.78 -14.91 -17.53
N LEU A 351 -2.40 -15.57 -18.62
CA LEU A 351 -3.19 -16.65 -19.21
C LEU A 351 -3.24 -17.87 -18.27
N ARG A 352 -2.09 -18.24 -17.68
CA ARG A 352 -1.99 -19.35 -16.70
C ARG A 352 -2.77 -19.09 -15.42
N ALA A 353 -2.86 -17.84 -14.97
CA ALA A 353 -3.65 -17.48 -13.79
C ALA A 353 -5.15 -17.78 -13.96
N TYR A 354 -5.66 -17.85 -15.21
CA TYR A 354 -7.05 -18.14 -15.52
C TYR A 354 -7.29 -19.58 -15.99
N PHE A 355 -6.41 -20.11 -16.85
CA PHE A 355 -6.58 -21.43 -17.50
C PHE A 355 -5.62 -22.51 -16.99
N GLY A 356 -4.85 -22.23 -15.95
CA GLY A 356 -3.91 -23.17 -15.32
C GLY A 356 -2.52 -23.22 -15.97
N GLU A 357 -1.61 -23.98 -15.35
CA GLU A 357 -0.21 -24.11 -15.76
C GLU A 357 0.00 -24.67 -17.17
N SER A 358 -1.01 -25.33 -17.74
CA SER A 358 -0.93 -25.89 -19.10
C SER A 358 -1.12 -24.84 -20.20
N ALA A 359 -1.47 -23.60 -19.86
CA ALA A 359 -1.56 -22.50 -20.81
C ALA A 359 -0.19 -21.85 -21.05
N ASP A 360 0.15 -21.55 -22.30
CA ASP A 360 1.44 -20.94 -22.63
C ASP A 360 1.38 -20.06 -23.87
N ILE A 361 2.39 -19.18 -23.98
CA ILE A 361 2.61 -18.32 -25.14
C ILE A 361 4.07 -18.47 -25.55
N GLN A 362 4.29 -19.08 -26.71
CA GLN A 362 5.62 -19.35 -27.23
C GLN A 362 5.82 -18.61 -28.55
N SER A 363 6.98 -17.97 -28.72
CA SER A 363 7.33 -17.30 -29.97
C SER A 363 8.62 -17.86 -30.54
N THR A 364 8.60 -18.13 -31.83
CA THR A 364 9.76 -18.62 -32.58
C THR A 364 10.08 -17.64 -33.70
N VAL A 365 11.33 -17.18 -33.72
CA VAL A 365 11.83 -16.25 -34.74
C VAL A 365 12.67 -17.04 -35.73
N THR A 366 12.15 -17.22 -36.94
CA THR A 366 12.87 -17.79 -38.08
C THR A 366 13.53 -16.70 -38.91
N SER A 367 14.30 -17.05 -39.94
CA SER A 367 14.96 -16.08 -40.83
C SER A 367 14.00 -15.26 -41.70
N LYS A 368 12.74 -15.69 -41.85
CA LYS A 368 11.75 -15.09 -42.75
C LYS A 368 10.43 -14.70 -42.09
N GLN A 369 10.13 -15.26 -40.93
CA GLN A 369 8.86 -15.02 -40.23
C GLN A 369 9.02 -15.19 -38.72
N ILE A 370 8.17 -14.50 -37.98
CA ILE A 370 7.91 -14.72 -36.57
C ILE A 370 6.64 -15.56 -36.49
N VAL A 371 6.67 -16.62 -35.69
CA VAL A 371 5.49 -17.43 -35.41
C VAL A 371 5.29 -17.46 -33.90
N THR A 372 4.17 -16.94 -33.44
CA THR A 372 3.78 -16.94 -32.03
C THR A 372 2.54 -17.81 -31.85
N VAL A 373 2.62 -18.77 -30.93
CA VAL A 373 1.55 -19.72 -30.62
C VAL A 373 1.06 -19.44 -29.21
N ILE A 374 -0.23 -19.17 -29.07
CA ILE A 374 -0.96 -19.11 -27.80
C ILE A 374 -1.73 -20.41 -27.71
N ASP A 375 -1.51 -21.19 -26.67
CA ASP A 375 -2.18 -22.47 -26.48
C ASP A 375 -2.72 -22.58 -25.05
N TYR A 376 -4.02 -22.86 -24.92
CA TYR A 376 -4.68 -22.97 -23.61
C TYR A 376 -5.87 -23.93 -23.64
N PRO A 377 -6.19 -24.58 -22.51
CA PRO A 377 -7.40 -25.39 -22.39
C PRO A 377 -8.64 -24.51 -22.15
N LEU A 378 -9.77 -24.82 -22.80
CA LEU A 378 -11.07 -24.20 -22.48
C LEU A 378 -11.70 -24.76 -21.20
N GLN A 379 -11.25 -25.94 -20.77
CA GLN A 379 -11.56 -26.52 -19.47
C GLN A 379 -10.27 -27.04 -18.86
N ASP A 380 -9.81 -26.40 -17.78
CA ASP A 380 -9.07 -27.13 -16.76
C ASP A 380 -9.92 -27.17 -15.49
N VAL A 381 -10.43 -28.36 -15.21
CA VAL A 381 -11.18 -28.71 -14.00
C VAL A 381 -10.22 -28.59 -12.83
N SER A 382 -10.10 -27.39 -12.27
CA SER A 382 -9.64 -27.24 -10.89
C SER A 382 -10.85 -26.98 -10.01
N LEU A 383 -11.44 -28.11 -9.58
CA LEU A 383 -12.21 -28.22 -8.35
C LEU A 383 -11.43 -27.68 -7.14
#